data_AF-A0AA94H789-F1
#
_entry.id   AF-A0AA94H789-F1
#
_cell.length_a   1.000
_cell.length_b   1.000
_cell.length_c   1.000
_cell.angle_alpha   90.00
_cell.angle_beta   90.00
_cell.angle_gamma   90.00
#
_symmetry.space_group_name_H-M   'P 1'
#
loop_
_entity.id
_entity.type
_entity.pdbx_description
1 polymer ?
#
loop_
_entity_poly.entity_id
_entity_poly.type
_entity_poly.pdbx_seq_one_letter_code
_entity_poly.pdbx_strand_id
1 'polypeptide(L)'
;MSIPVTPGLQTRCQQIVTSPTLTPQQKHHFLALEAENNLPYPALPQAAREALDEGAICDMFEGHAPYKPRYVLPDYAKFLANGSAWLELEGAKALDDALSLLTILYHHVPSVTGMPVYLGQLDALLQPYVRILTQEEIDIRIKRFWRYLDRTLPDAFVHANIGPYDTPVTRAILRADAELKQVAPNLTFIYDPQITPDDLLLDVARNICACSKPHIANGPLHDNIFTKGGYGIVSCYNSLPLGGGGSTLVRLNLKVIAEGSRSLEEFFTQRLPHYCQQQLAIIDARCDFLYQQSGFFEHSFLVQEGLIAADRFAPMFGIYGLAEAVNILCEKANIAGRYGKDEQANALGYRISEQLSAFVENTPVKHGWKQRALLHAQSGISSDIGTTPGARLPYGDEPDPITHLLAVAPHHAWYKAGISDILTLDETVKRNPQAVVQLCLGAFNAGMREFTANVAGNDLVRVTGYMVRLSDLEKFRAEGSRTNTTWLGEEAARNTHILERQPRVVSHEQQMRFRQ
;
A
#
# COMPACT_ATOMS: atom_id res chain seq x y z
N MET A 1 -36.06 4.16 -6.88
CA MET A 1 -34.92 4.72 -7.65
C MET A 1 -34.54 3.68 -8.67
N SER A 2 -34.55 4.02 -9.95
CA SER A 2 -34.13 3.14 -11.04
C SER A 2 -32.66 2.77 -10.85
N ILE A 3 -32.36 1.47 -10.78
CA ILE A 3 -31.00 0.96 -10.84
C ILE A 3 -30.40 1.48 -12.17
N PRO A 4 -29.29 2.23 -12.16
CA PRO A 4 -28.70 2.69 -13.41
C PRO A 4 -28.29 1.44 -14.20
N VAL A 5 -28.89 1.27 -15.38
CA VAL A 5 -28.52 0.21 -16.30
C VAL A 5 -27.07 0.45 -16.69
N THR A 6 -26.17 -0.43 -16.26
CA THR A 6 -24.76 -0.37 -16.66
C THR A 6 -24.72 -0.46 -18.19
N PRO A 7 -24.12 0.52 -18.89
CA PRO A 7 -24.04 0.48 -20.35
C PRO A 7 -23.40 -0.83 -20.79
N GLY A 8 -23.86 -1.42 -21.90
CA GLY A 8 -23.24 -2.64 -22.44
C GLY A 8 -21.74 -2.43 -22.75
N LEU A 9 -20.96 -3.51 -22.78
CA LEU A 9 -19.50 -3.45 -22.98
C LEU A 9 -19.09 -2.54 -24.14
N GLN A 10 -19.73 -2.68 -25.30
CA GLN A 10 -19.44 -1.87 -26.49
C GLN A 10 -19.60 -0.36 -26.22
N THR A 11 -20.63 0.03 -25.45
CA THR A 11 -20.85 1.43 -25.08
C THR A 11 -19.75 1.95 -24.15
N ARG A 12 -19.32 1.15 -23.16
CA ARG A 12 -18.22 1.53 -22.25
C ARG A 12 -16.90 1.66 -23.01
N CYS A 13 -16.59 0.71 -23.89
CA CYS A 13 -15.42 0.81 -24.78
C CYS A 13 -15.49 2.04 -25.70
N GLN A 14 -16.66 2.35 -26.26
CA GLN A 14 -16.85 3.55 -27.08
C GLN A 14 -16.56 4.83 -26.28
N GLN A 15 -17.05 4.92 -25.05
CA GLN A 15 -16.79 6.04 -24.14
C GLN A 15 -15.29 6.22 -23.88
N ILE A 16 -14.55 5.13 -23.67
CA ILE A 16 -13.09 5.17 -23.47
C ILE A 16 -12.39 5.72 -24.73
N VAL A 17 -12.66 5.15 -25.91
CA VAL A 17 -11.92 5.55 -27.14
C VAL A 17 -12.23 6.98 -27.57
N THR A 18 -13.45 7.48 -27.32
CA THR A 18 -13.83 8.86 -27.64
C THR A 18 -13.53 9.87 -26.53
N SER A 19 -13.02 9.43 -25.37
CA SER A 19 -12.76 10.35 -24.27
C SER A 19 -11.73 11.42 -24.67
N PRO A 20 -12.01 12.72 -24.43
CA PRO A 20 -11.08 13.81 -24.71
C PRO A 20 -10.04 14.01 -23.59
N THR A 21 -10.24 13.40 -22.41
CA THR A 21 -9.37 13.58 -21.23
C THR A 21 -8.40 12.43 -21.00
N LEU A 22 -8.49 11.36 -21.79
CA LEU A 22 -7.62 10.19 -21.70
C LEU A 22 -6.55 10.21 -22.78
N THR A 23 -5.30 9.95 -22.38
CA THR A 23 -4.19 9.70 -23.29
C THR A 23 -4.33 8.34 -23.99
N PRO A 24 -3.62 8.08 -25.11
CA PRO A 24 -3.64 6.78 -25.77
C PRO A 24 -3.29 5.60 -24.84
N GLN A 25 -2.32 5.78 -23.94
CA GLN A 25 -1.91 4.75 -22.99
C GLN A 25 -3.00 4.46 -21.95
N GLN A 26 -3.66 5.49 -21.42
CA GLN A 26 -4.79 5.31 -20.49
C GLN A 26 -5.98 4.63 -21.18
N LYS A 27 -6.28 5.01 -22.43
CA LYS A 27 -7.33 4.35 -23.23
C LYS A 27 -7.05 2.86 -23.41
N HIS A 28 -5.82 2.50 -23.78
CA HIS A 28 -5.39 1.11 -23.90
C HIS A 28 -5.58 0.35 -22.57
N HIS A 29 -5.15 0.93 -21.46
CA HIS A 29 -5.31 0.33 -20.13
C HIS A 29 -6.79 0.12 -19.75
N PHE A 30 -7.65 1.13 -19.88
CA PHE A 30 -9.06 1.00 -19.53
C PHE A 30 -9.81 0.03 -20.44
N LEU A 31 -9.46 -0.04 -21.73
CA LEU A 31 -10.01 -1.06 -22.63
C LEU A 31 -9.63 -2.48 -22.18
N ALA A 32 -8.38 -2.68 -21.74
CA ALA A 32 -7.95 -3.96 -21.19
C ALA A 32 -8.74 -4.30 -19.93
N LEU A 33 -8.94 -3.35 -19.00
CA LEU A 33 -9.75 -3.57 -17.80
C LEU A 33 -11.21 -3.93 -18.13
N GLU A 34 -11.83 -3.29 -19.11
CA GLU A 34 -13.19 -3.63 -19.56
C GLU A 34 -13.26 -5.06 -20.14
N ALA A 35 -12.23 -5.49 -20.86
CA ALA A 35 -12.13 -6.86 -21.35
C ALA A 35 -11.94 -7.86 -20.21
N GLU A 36 -11.03 -7.57 -19.26
CA GLU A 36 -10.76 -8.40 -18.07
C GLU A 36 -12.03 -8.58 -17.21
N ASN A 37 -12.80 -7.50 -17.02
CA ASN A 37 -14.05 -7.50 -16.25
C ASN A 37 -15.23 -8.15 -16.99
N ASN A 38 -15.14 -8.33 -18.31
CA ASN A 38 -16.17 -9.02 -19.08
C ASN A 38 -15.96 -10.55 -19.14
N LEU A 39 -14.82 -11.04 -18.66
CA LEU A 39 -14.59 -12.48 -18.55
C LEU A 39 -15.49 -13.09 -17.46
N PRO A 40 -15.89 -14.38 -17.60
CA PRO A 40 -16.59 -15.08 -16.55
C PRO A 40 -15.77 -15.12 -15.26
N TYR A 41 -16.44 -14.92 -14.13
CA TYR A 41 -15.81 -15.16 -12.83
C TYR A 41 -15.51 -16.65 -12.65
N PRO A 42 -14.40 -17.02 -11.97
CA PRO A 42 -14.18 -18.37 -11.49
C PRO A 42 -15.40 -18.92 -10.76
N ALA A 43 -15.61 -20.23 -10.84
CA ALA A 43 -16.71 -20.87 -10.12
C ALA A 43 -16.56 -20.62 -8.61
N LEU A 44 -17.64 -20.14 -7.97
CA LEU A 44 -17.70 -19.90 -6.54
C LEU A 44 -18.80 -20.74 -5.90
N PRO A 45 -18.62 -21.19 -4.65
CA PRO A 45 -19.73 -21.63 -3.82
C PRO A 45 -20.81 -20.54 -3.75
N GLN A 46 -22.08 -20.95 -3.64
CA GLN A 46 -23.21 -20.02 -3.60
C GLN A 46 -23.07 -18.96 -2.51
N ALA A 47 -22.69 -19.36 -1.28
CA ALA A 47 -22.52 -18.42 -0.18
C ALA A 47 -21.40 -17.38 -0.43
N ALA A 48 -20.34 -17.76 -1.15
CA ALA A 48 -19.27 -16.84 -1.52
C ALA A 48 -19.72 -15.85 -2.61
N ARG A 49 -20.56 -16.29 -3.55
CA ARG A 49 -21.21 -15.42 -4.53
C ARG A 49 -22.14 -14.43 -3.82
N GLU A 50 -22.99 -14.90 -2.92
CA GLU A 50 -23.92 -14.06 -2.15
C GLU A 50 -23.17 -12.99 -1.34
N ALA A 51 -22.03 -13.35 -0.71
CA ALA A 51 -21.21 -12.41 0.05
C ALA A 51 -20.57 -11.29 -0.81
N LEU A 52 -20.27 -11.56 -2.10
CA LEU A 52 -19.86 -10.53 -3.06
C LEU A 52 -21.06 -9.66 -3.48
N ASP A 53 -22.18 -10.29 -3.81
CA ASP A 53 -23.37 -9.62 -4.35
C ASP A 53 -24.00 -8.65 -3.33
N GLU A 54 -23.95 -8.99 -2.04
CA GLU A 54 -24.43 -8.11 -0.95
C GLU A 54 -23.40 -7.08 -0.46
N GLY A 55 -22.17 -7.11 -0.99
CA GLY A 55 -21.11 -6.14 -0.66
C GLY A 55 -20.43 -6.35 0.71
N ALA A 56 -20.62 -7.51 1.33
CA ALA A 56 -19.87 -7.90 2.54
C ALA A 56 -18.40 -8.23 2.22
N ILE A 57 -18.12 -8.63 0.98
CA ILE A 57 -16.77 -8.89 0.46
C ILE A 57 -16.55 -8.06 -0.81
N CYS A 58 -15.35 -7.52 -0.96
CA CYS A 58 -14.89 -6.83 -2.16
C CYS A 58 -13.61 -7.52 -2.66
N ASP A 59 -13.58 -7.92 -3.93
CA ASP A 59 -12.44 -8.56 -4.59
C ASP A 59 -11.48 -7.57 -5.26
N MET A 60 -11.57 -6.29 -4.86
CA MET A 60 -10.71 -5.20 -5.31
C MET A 60 -10.77 -4.90 -6.81
N PHE A 61 -11.73 -5.44 -7.54
CA PHE A 61 -11.91 -5.21 -8.98
C PHE A 61 -10.66 -5.56 -9.80
N GLU A 62 -9.93 -6.59 -9.40
CA GLU A 62 -8.68 -7.04 -10.04
C GLU A 62 -8.90 -7.89 -11.31
N GLY A 63 -10.02 -7.69 -12.02
CA GLY A 63 -10.48 -8.58 -13.06
C GLY A 63 -11.09 -9.88 -12.51
N HIS A 64 -12.05 -10.43 -13.26
CA HIS A 64 -12.75 -11.64 -12.87
C HIS A 64 -11.86 -12.88 -12.95
N ALA A 65 -11.07 -13.01 -14.01
CA ALA A 65 -10.20 -14.15 -14.29
C ALA A 65 -8.71 -13.70 -14.30
N PRO A 66 -7.99 -13.80 -13.16
CA PRO A 66 -6.66 -13.21 -13.03
C PRO A 66 -5.61 -13.94 -13.89
N TYR A 67 -5.00 -13.22 -14.83
CA TYR A 67 -3.90 -13.74 -15.68
C TYR A 67 -2.50 -13.32 -15.21
N LYS A 68 -2.43 -12.54 -14.15
CA LYS A 68 -1.21 -12.03 -13.54
C LYS A 68 -1.42 -11.89 -12.03
N PRO A 69 -0.37 -12.03 -11.21
CA PRO A 69 -0.44 -11.71 -9.79
C PRO A 69 -0.77 -10.24 -9.58
N ARG A 70 -1.40 -9.91 -8.44
CA ARG A 70 -1.66 -8.52 -8.06
C ARG A 70 -0.35 -7.72 -8.01
N TYR A 71 0.65 -8.24 -7.31
CA TYR A 71 1.97 -7.60 -7.16
C TYR A 71 3.09 -8.60 -7.37
N VAL A 72 4.13 -8.19 -8.09
CA VAL A 72 5.33 -8.99 -8.36
C VAL A 72 6.55 -8.25 -7.82
N LEU A 73 7.38 -8.95 -7.05
CA LEU A 73 8.61 -8.45 -6.44
C LEU A 73 9.80 -9.27 -6.98
N PRO A 74 10.31 -8.97 -8.18
CA PRO A 74 11.44 -9.71 -8.75
C PRO A 74 12.70 -9.59 -7.90
N ASP A 75 13.53 -10.64 -7.95
CA ASP A 75 14.92 -10.56 -7.50
C ASP A 75 15.75 -9.74 -8.50
N TYR A 76 15.69 -8.42 -8.34
CA TYR A 76 16.45 -7.47 -9.17
C TYR A 76 17.96 -7.63 -8.99
N ALA A 77 18.44 -8.12 -7.85
CA ALA A 77 19.87 -8.34 -7.65
C ALA A 77 20.38 -9.47 -8.56
N LYS A 78 19.63 -10.58 -8.64
CA LYS A 78 19.91 -11.68 -9.56
C LYS A 78 19.87 -11.26 -11.02
N PHE A 79 18.88 -10.44 -11.39
CA PHE A 79 18.80 -9.89 -12.75
C PHE A 79 20.00 -8.99 -13.07
N LEU A 80 20.36 -8.06 -12.17
CA LEU A 80 21.52 -7.19 -12.39
C LEU A 80 22.84 -7.98 -12.49
N ALA A 81 22.99 -9.05 -11.71
CA ALA A 81 24.20 -9.87 -11.74
C ALA A 81 24.34 -10.68 -13.05
N ASN A 82 23.23 -11.21 -13.57
CA ASN A 82 23.26 -12.20 -14.66
C ASN A 82 22.81 -11.66 -16.02
N GLY A 83 22.09 -10.54 -16.05
CA GLY A 83 21.36 -10.09 -17.23
C GLY A 83 20.09 -10.92 -17.46
N SER A 84 19.65 -11.01 -18.71
CA SER A 84 18.50 -11.82 -19.13
C SER A 84 18.73 -12.35 -20.54
N ALA A 85 18.62 -13.66 -20.70
CA ALA A 85 18.73 -14.28 -22.01
C ALA A 85 17.50 -13.97 -22.87
N TRP A 86 16.32 -13.88 -22.24
CA TRP A 86 15.08 -13.52 -22.92
C TRP A 86 15.10 -12.07 -23.46
N LEU A 87 15.68 -11.14 -22.69
CA LEU A 87 15.85 -9.75 -23.10
C LEU A 87 17.13 -9.48 -23.91
N GLU A 88 17.98 -10.48 -24.11
CA GLU A 88 19.28 -10.34 -24.77
C GLU A 88 20.22 -9.33 -24.07
N LEU A 89 20.25 -9.36 -22.74
CA LEU A 89 21.01 -8.43 -21.89
C LEU A 89 22.12 -9.15 -21.11
N GLU A 90 23.31 -8.57 -21.08
CA GLU A 90 24.37 -8.93 -20.14
C GLU A 90 24.12 -8.33 -18.75
N GLY A 91 24.76 -8.90 -17.72
CA GLY A 91 24.75 -8.35 -16.36
C GLY A 91 25.47 -7.00 -16.25
N ALA A 92 25.09 -6.20 -15.26
CA ALA A 92 25.64 -4.87 -15.01
C ALA A 92 27.12 -4.94 -14.60
N LYS A 93 27.92 -4.03 -15.16
CA LYS A 93 29.35 -3.87 -14.82
C LYS A 93 29.61 -2.55 -14.10
N ALA A 94 28.76 -1.55 -14.29
CA ALA A 94 28.82 -0.24 -13.66
C ALA A 94 27.43 0.34 -13.36
N LEU A 95 27.39 1.47 -12.63
CA LEU A 95 26.14 2.12 -12.23
C LEU A 95 25.24 2.44 -13.43
N ASP A 96 25.82 2.93 -14.53
CA ASP A 96 25.04 3.29 -15.72
C ASP A 96 24.38 2.05 -16.38
N ASP A 97 25.05 0.88 -16.36
CA ASP A 97 24.45 -0.39 -16.78
C ASP A 97 23.28 -0.76 -15.85
N ALA A 98 23.50 -0.71 -14.53
CA ALA A 98 22.49 -1.09 -13.55
C ALA A 98 21.23 -0.22 -13.66
N LEU A 99 21.39 1.09 -13.82
CA LEU A 99 20.28 2.00 -14.04
C LEU A 99 19.52 1.65 -15.32
N SER A 100 20.23 1.43 -16.44
CA SER A 100 19.61 1.08 -17.73
C SER A 100 18.88 -0.27 -17.66
N LEU A 101 19.51 -1.30 -17.10
CA LEU A 101 18.92 -2.63 -16.96
C LEU A 101 17.65 -2.60 -16.12
N LEU A 102 17.66 -1.90 -14.98
CA LEU A 102 16.45 -1.74 -14.15
C LEU A 102 15.32 -1.07 -14.93
N THR A 103 15.61 0.02 -15.67
CA THR A 103 14.57 0.67 -16.48
C THR A 103 13.98 -0.25 -17.53
N ILE A 104 14.76 -1.16 -18.11
CA ILE A 104 14.26 -2.13 -19.07
C ILE A 104 13.36 -3.13 -18.35
N LEU A 105 13.86 -3.81 -17.30
CA LEU A 105 13.11 -4.85 -16.62
C LEU A 105 11.80 -4.34 -16.02
N TYR A 106 11.76 -3.12 -15.50
CA TYR A 106 10.54 -2.48 -14.99
C TYR A 106 9.37 -2.50 -16.00
N HIS A 107 9.64 -2.41 -17.30
CA HIS A 107 8.58 -2.48 -18.32
C HIS A 107 8.05 -3.90 -18.60
N HIS A 108 8.70 -4.91 -18.02
CA HIS A 108 8.34 -6.32 -18.19
C HIS A 108 7.80 -6.96 -16.90
N VAL A 109 7.70 -6.21 -15.80
CA VAL A 109 7.18 -6.70 -14.52
C VAL A 109 5.69 -6.38 -14.42
N PRO A 110 4.81 -7.39 -14.47
CA PRO A 110 3.37 -7.17 -14.45
C PRO A 110 2.85 -6.89 -13.04
N SER A 111 1.68 -6.26 -12.98
CA SER A 111 0.90 -6.09 -11.76
C SER A 111 -0.56 -5.83 -12.12
N VAL A 112 -1.42 -5.73 -11.10
CA VAL A 112 -2.83 -5.30 -11.23
C VAL A 112 -2.99 -3.99 -12.00
N THR A 113 -2.00 -3.09 -11.98
CA THR A 113 -2.05 -1.79 -12.66
C THR A 113 -1.46 -1.82 -14.06
N GLY A 114 -0.76 -2.90 -14.42
CA GLY A 114 0.03 -2.99 -15.65
C GLY A 114 1.39 -2.29 -15.58
N MET A 115 1.79 -1.75 -14.41
CA MET A 115 3.11 -1.16 -14.15
C MET A 115 3.80 -1.85 -12.96
N PRO A 116 5.14 -1.81 -12.86
CA PRO A 116 5.87 -2.43 -11.76
C PRO A 116 5.56 -1.75 -10.44
N VAL A 117 4.93 -2.49 -9.53
CA VAL A 117 4.58 -1.98 -8.20
C VAL A 117 5.79 -1.94 -7.26
N TYR A 118 6.82 -2.77 -7.52
CA TYR A 118 8.05 -2.79 -6.74
C TYR A 118 9.27 -2.49 -7.61
N LEU A 119 10.07 -1.52 -7.18
CA LEU A 119 11.31 -1.10 -7.83
C LEU A 119 12.57 -1.62 -7.13
N GLY A 120 12.44 -2.50 -6.14
CA GLY A 120 13.59 -2.98 -5.39
C GLY A 120 14.01 -2.08 -4.23
N GLN A 121 14.94 -2.61 -3.43
CA GLN A 121 15.70 -1.87 -2.44
C GLN A 121 16.87 -1.18 -3.15
N LEU A 122 16.59 -0.03 -3.74
CA LEU A 122 17.40 0.58 -4.80
C LEU A 122 18.82 0.92 -4.37
N ASP A 123 19.02 1.39 -3.15
CA ASP A 123 20.35 1.68 -2.64
C ASP A 123 21.20 0.41 -2.52
N ALA A 124 20.66 -0.66 -1.94
CA ALA A 124 21.33 -1.96 -1.87
C ALA A 124 21.60 -2.56 -3.26
N LEU A 125 20.67 -2.39 -4.21
CA LEU A 125 20.82 -2.88 -5.59
C LEU A 125 21.91 -2.13 -6.37
N LEU A 126 21.99 -0.81 -6.20
CA LEU A 126 22.88 0.04 -6.99
C LEU A 126 24.26 0.21 -6.36
N GLN A 127 24.38 0.14 -5.03
CA GLN A 127 25.63 0.35 -4.30
C GLN A 127 26.79 -0.51 -4.79
N PRO A 128 26.63 -1.82 -5.13
CA PRO A 128 27.72 -2.64 -5.68
C PRO A 128 28.32 -2.12 -6.99
N TYR A 129 27.56 -1.30 -7.74
CA TYR A 129 27.96 -0.75 -9.03
C TYR A 129 28.49 0.68 -8.94
N VAL A 130 28.46 1.27 -7.73
CA VAL A 130 29.13 2.53 -7.41
C VAL A 130 30.59 2.23 -7.08
N ARG A 131 31.49 2.53 -8.01
CA ARG A 131 32.94 2.32 -7.86
C ARG A 131 33.65 3.62 -7.51
N ILE A 132 34.48 4.15 -8.42
CA ILE A 132 35.28 5.36 -8.22
C ILE A 132 34.49 6.67 -8.42
N LEU A 133 33.16 6.62 -8.35
CA LEU A 133 32.32 7.79 -8.56
C LEU A 133 32.34 8.70 -7.34
N THR A 134 32.44 10.00 -7.60
CA THR A 134 32.23 11.05 -6.59
C THR A 134 30.75 11.14 -6.20
N GLN A 135 30.46 11.75 -5.05
CA GLN A 135 29.07 11.97 -4.62
C GLN A 135 28.27 12.81 -5.63
N GLU A 136 28.90 13.82 -6.24
CA GLU A 136 28.25 14.65 -7.26
C GLU A 136 27.84 13.83 -8.50
N GLU A 137 28.71 12.92 -8.94
CA GLU A 137 28.43 12.03 -10.07
C GLU A 137 27.31 11.03 -9.78
N ILE A 138 27.20 10.56 -8.53
CA ILE A 138 26.11 9.72 -8.06
C ILE A 138 24.80 10.52 -8.04
N ASP A 139 24.82 11.72 -7.44
CA ASP A 139 23.65 12.57 -7.29
C ASP A 139 23.01 12.93 -8.63
N ILE A 140 23.83 13.30 -9.63
CA ILE A 140 23.35 13.62 -10.98
C ILE A 140 22.66 12.41 -11.62
N ARG A 141 23.23 11.21 -11.48
CA ARG A 141 22.68 9.98 -12.06
C ARG A 141 21.40 9.55 -11.37
N ILE A 142 21.40 9.52 -10.04
CA ILE A 142 20.23 9.17 -9.23
C ILE A 142 19.09 10.16 -9.48
N LYS A 143 19.37 11.47 -9.55
CA LYS A 143 18.34 12.47 -9.86
C LYS A 143 17.70 12.28 -11.24
N ARG A 144 18.51 11.94 -12.27
CA ARG A 144 18.00 11.64 -13.62
C ARG A 144 17.15 10.37 -13.61
N PHE A 145 17.60 9.33 -12.94
CA PHE A 145 16.86 8.08 -12.78
C PHE A 145 15.55 8.30 -12.01
N TRP A 146 15.58 9.02 -10.89
CA TRP A 146 14.39 9.35 -10.12
C TRP A 146 13.34 10.06 -10.98
N ARG A 147 13.76 11.08 -11.74
CA ARG A 147 12.88 11.77 -12.69
C ARG A 147 12.32 10.83 -13.75
N TYR A 148 13.14 9.93 -14.30
CA TYR A 148 12.69 8.95 -15.27
C TYR A 148 11.54 8.08 -14.72
N LEU A 149 11.66 7.60 -13.48
CA LEU A 149 10.64 6.78 -12.84
C LEU A 149 9.27 7.47 -12.81
N ASP A 150 9.18 8.74 -12.36
CA ASP A 150 7.89 9.47 -12.37
C ASP A 150 7.36 9.75 -13.78
N ARG A 151 8.26 9.95 -14.75
CA ARG A 151 7.87 10.30 -16.12
C ARG A 151 7.41 9.09 -16.93
N THR A 152 7.89 7.88 -16.62
CA THR A 152 7.58 6.66 -17.37
C THR A 152 6.69 5.68 -16.63
N LEU A 153 6.68 5.73 -15.30
CA LEU A 153 5.86 4.89 -14.41
C LEU A 153 4.93 5.76 -13.55
N PRO A 154 4.01 6.55 -14.14
CA PRO A 154 3.16 7.53 -13.44
C PRO A 154 1.99 6.88 -12.68
N ASP A 155 2.28 5.85 -11.90
CA ASP A 155 1.32 5.03 -11.19
C ASP A 155 1.45 5.19 -9.67
N ALA A 156 0.30 5.31 -9.01
CA ALA A 156 0.14 5.47 -7.57
C ALA A 156 0.73 4.33 -6.77
N PHE A 157 0.88 3.16 -7.38
CA PHE A 157 1.30 1.95 -6.69
C PHE A 157 2.79 1.64 -6.84
N VAL A 158 3.52 2.38 -7.70
CA VAL A 158 4.96 2.20 -7.92
C VAL A 158 5.72 2.59 -6.66
N HIS A 159 6.57 1.69 -6.14
CA HIS A 159 7.18 1.82 -4.82
C HIS A 159 8.65 1.39 -4.81
N ALA A 160 9.51 2.25 -4.27
CA ALA A 160 10.92 1.97 -4.04
C ALA A 160 11.23 1.77 -2.55
N ASN A 161 12.18 0.91 -2.23
CA ASN A 161 12.73 0.79 -0.87
C ASN A 161 14.18 1.29 -0.83
N ILE A 162 14.60 1.74 0.34
CA ILE A 162 15.98 2.08 0.70
C ILE A 162 16.24 1.74 2.18
N GLY A 163 17.47 1.91 2.66
CA GLY A 163 17.90 1.60 4.03
C GLY A 163 18.27 0.12 4.18
N PRO A 164 18.60 -0.39 5.38
CA PRO A 164 18.86 0.39 6.60
C PRO A 164 20.26 1.02 6.63
N TYR A 165 21.13 0.67 5.68
CA TYR A 165 22.52 1.12 5.64
C TYR A 165 22.66 2.56 5.15
N ASP A 166 23.64 3.26 5.69
CA ASP A 166 24.04 4.58 5.20
C ASP A 166 25.02 4.45 4.04
N THR A 167 24.54 4.75 2.83
CA THR A 167 25.34 4.66 1.61
C THR A 167 25.26 5.96 0.80
N PRO A 168 26.27 6.24 -0.06
CA PRO A 168 26.21 7.34 -1.03
C PRO A 168 24.92 7.34 -1.87
N VAL A 169 24.40 6.17 -2.23
CA VAL A 169 23.15 6.03 -2.99
C VAL A 169 21.94 6.34 -2.13
N THR A 170 21.88 5.85 -0.90
CA THR A 170 20.78 6.13 0.05
C THR A 170 20.61 7.64 0.22
N ARG A 171 21.71 8.36 0.49
CA ARG A 171 21.70 9.80 0.66
C ARG A 171 21.37 10.54 -0.64
N ALA A 172 21.83 10.04 -1.80
CA ALA A 172 21.50 10.62 -3.11
C ALA A 172 20.00 10.50 -3.45
N ILE A 173 19.38 9.36 -3.12
CA ILE A 173 17.94 9.14 -3.32
C ILE A 173 17.13 10.10 -2.44
N LEU A 174 17.48 10.23 -1.15
CA LEU A 174 16.82 11.18 -0.24
C LEU A 174 16.93 12.63 -0.74
N ARG A 175 18.11 13.05 -1.23
CA ARG A 175 18.29 14.39 -1.83
C ARG A 175 17.42 14.57 -3.08
N ALA A 176 17.43 13.60 -3.99
CA ALA A 176 16.63 13.67 -5.22
C ALA A 176 15.13 13.72 -4.91
N ASP A 177 14.66 12.97 -3.92
CA ASP A 177 13.25 12.94 -3.52
C ASP A 177 12.82 14.28 -2.90
N ALA A 178 13.61 14.82 -1.97
CA ALA A 178 13.39 16.12 -1.34
C ALA A 178 13.35 17.28 -2.34
N GLU A 179 14.23 17.23 -3.34
CA GLU A 179 14.36 18.27 -4.35
C GLU A 179 13.23 18.21 -5.38
N LEU A 180 12.95 17.01 -5.91
CA LEU A 180 12.00 16.84 -7.02
C LEU A 180 10.54 16.83 -6.56
N LYS A 181 10.25 16.40 -5.32
CA LYS A 181 8.91 16.35 -4.71
C LYS A 181 7.85 15.75 -5.64
N GLN A 182 8.25 14.68 -6.32
CA GLN A 182 7.44 14.01 -7.31
C GLN A 182 6.56 12.92 -6.68
N VAL A 183 5.51 12.53 -7.39
CA VAL A 183 4.46 11.68 -6.85
C VAL A 183 4.91 10.22 -6.85
N ALA A 184 5.46 9.76 -7.97
CA ALA A 184 6.03 8.42 -8.10
C ALA A 184 7.57 8.49 -8.12
N PRO A 185 8.28 7.47 -7.64
CA PRO A 185 7.73 6.37 -6.86
C PRO A 185 7.34 6.84 -5.45
N ASN A 186 6.48 6.07 -4.79
CA ASN A 186 6.45 6.07 -3.33
C ASN A 186 7.80 5.55 -2.80
N LEU A 187 8.17 5.95 -1.58
CA LEU A 187 9.45 5.58 -1.00
C LEU A 187 9.26 5.08 0.43
N THR A 188 9.83 3.92 0.73
CA THR A 188 9.99 3.41 2.10
C THR A 188 11.46 3.31 2.46
N PHE A 189 11.82 3.82 3.62
CA PHE A 189 13.09 3.59 4.30
C PHE A 189 12.91 2.45 5.31
N ILE A 190 13.66 1.37 5.15
CA ILE A 190 13.70 0.26 6.10
C ILE A 190 14.66 0.68 7.22
N TYR A 191 14.14 0.85 8.44
CA TYR A 191 14.89 1.22 9.62
C TYR A 191 15.30 -0.02 10.42
N ASP A 192 16.56 -0.06 10.84
CA ASP A 192 17.04 -1.04 11.82
C ASP A 192 17.86 -0.30 12.90
N PRO A 193 17.47 -0.35 14.18
CA PRO A 193 18.14 0.39 15.26
C PRO A 193 19.59 -0.05 15.50
N GLN A 194 20.00 -1.23 15.02
CA GLN A 194 21.38 -1.72 15.14
C GLN A 194 22.26 -1.31 13.96
N ILE A 195 21.67 -0.86 12.85
CA ILE A 195 22.37 -0.60 11.59
C ILE A 195 22.29 0.88 11.20
N THR A 196 21.11 1.48 11.32
CA THR A 196 20.82 2.84 10.85
C THR A 196 21.44 3.87 11.81
N PRO A 197 22.38 4.72 11.35
CA PRO A 197 22.89 5.82 12.14
C PRO A 197 21.83 6.87 12.46
N ASP A 198 21.92 7.52 13.62
CA ASP A 198 20.98 8.55 14.06
C ASP A 198 20.89 9.73 13.08
N ASP A 199 22.00 10.11 12.47
CA ASP A 199 22.05 11.22 11.51
C ASP A 199 21.42 10.85 10.16
N LEU A 200 21.40 9.56 9.79
CA LEU A 200 20.63 9.06 8.65
C LEU A 200 19.14 9.11 8.94
N LEU A 201 18.71 8.65 10.12
CA LEU A 201 17.30 8.72 10.51
C LEU A 201 16.82 10.18 10.60
N LEU A 202 17.66 11.09 11.07
CA LEU A 202 17.37 12.52 11.06
C LEU A 202 17.23 13.09 9.65
N ASP A 203 18.05 12.66 8.69
CA ASP A 203 17.90 13.05 7.29
C ASP A 203 16.63 12.49 6.64
N VAL A 204 16.25 11.25 6.98
CA VAL A 204 14.97 10.67 6.60
C VAL A 204 13.81 11.53 7.14
N ALA A 205 13.87 11.93 8.40
CA ALA A 205 12.87 12.83 9.00
C ALA A 205 12.84 14.22 8.33
N ARG A 206 14.00 14.78 7.98
CA ARG A 206 14.08 16.03 7.20
C ARG A 206 13.42 15.89 5.83
N ASN A 207 13.59 14.74 5.17
CA ASN A 207 12.91 14.47 3.90
C ASN A 207 11.39 14.43 4.08
N ILE A 208 10.89 13.81 5.15
CA ILE A 208 9.46 13.79 5.50
C ILE A 208 8.95 15.23 5.72
N CYS A 209 9.71 16.06 6.43
CA CYS A 209 9.36 17.47 6.60
C CYS A 209 9.29 18.23 5.26
N ALA A 210 10.18 17.92 4.32
CA ALA A 210 10.28 18.60 3.03
C ALA A 210 9.23 18.17 1.99
N CYS A 211 8.86 16.89 1.98
CA CYS A 211 8.03 16.30 0.92
C CYS A 211 7.09 15.16 1.37
N SER A 212 6.90 14.98 2.68
CA SER A 212 6.04 13.93 3.26
C SER A 212 6.48 12.50 2.93
N LYS A 213 7.71 12.28 2.44
CA LYS A 213 8.33 10.98 2.16
C LYS A 213 9.72 10.89 2.82
N PRO A 214 10.22 9.70 3.15
CA PRO A 214 9.63 8.38 2.89
C PRO A 214 8.70 7.91 4.03
N HIS A 215 8.11 6.73 3.84
CA HIS A 215 7.65 5.89 4.94
C HIS A 215 8.84 5.33 5.70
N ILE A 216 8.66 4.99 6.97
CA ILE A 216 9.68 4.29 7.74
C ILE A 216 9.12 2.94 8.15
N ALA A 217 9.71 1.86 7.64
CA ALA A 217 9.37 0.48 7.99
C ALA A 217 10.28 -0.03 9.10
N ASN A 218 9.71 -0.75 10.06
CA ASN A 218 10.46 -1.38 11.15
C ASN A 218 11.08 -2.70 10.66
N GLY A 219 12.33 -2.64 10.22
CA GLY A 219 13.07 -3.76 9.62
C GLY A 219 13.06 -5.03 10.48
N PRO A 220 13.48 -4.98 11.76
CA PRO A 220 13.48 -6.14 12.64
C PRO A 220 12.13 -6.87 12.75
N LEU A 221 11.01 -6.13 12.78
CA LEU A 221 9.68 -6.74 12.83
C LEU A 221 9.31 -7.50 11.55
N HIS A 222 9.74 -7.01 10.40
CA HIS A 222 9.50 -7.64 9.09
C HIS A 222 10.45 -8.82 8.85
N ASP A 223 11.72 -8.68 9.25
CA ASP A 223 12.72 -9.75 9.19
C ASP A 223 12.24 -11.01 9.95
N ASN A 224 11.59 -10.83 11.10
CA ASN A 224 11.01 -11.93 11.89
C ASN A 224 9.87 -12.68 11.17
N ILE A 225 9.21 -12.04 10.19
CA ILE A 225 8.15 -12.67 9.40
C ILE A 225 8.74 -13.36 8.18
N PHE A 226 9.50 -12.60 7.37
CA PHE A 226 9.90 -12.98 6.02
C PHE A 226 11.31 -13.53 5.88
N THR A 227 12.10 -13.54 6.97
CA THR A 227 13.57 -13.69 6.99
C THR A 227 14.26 -12.40 6.56
N LYS A 228 15.45 -12.16 7.12
CA LYS A 228 16.23 -10.95 6.87
C LYS A 228 16.46 -10.69 5.38
N GLY A 229 16.02 -9.53 4.90
CA GLY A 229 16.09 -9.14 3.48
C GLY A 229 15.18 -9.96 2.53
N GLY A 230 14.30 -10.80 3.08
CA GLY A 230 13.44 -11.71 2.31
C GLY A 230 12.09 -11.11 1.87
N TYR A 231 11.94 -9.78 1.94
CA TYR A 231 10.69 -9.07 1.66
C TYR A 231 10.92 -7.74 0.94
N GLY A 232 9.84 -7.19 0.38
CA GLY A 232 9.77 -5.80 -0.05
C GLY A 232 8.52 -5.12 0.50
N ILE A 233 8.60 -3.80 0.69
CA ILE A 233 7.45 -2.94 0.98
C ILE A 233 6.96 -2.34 -0.32
N VAL A 234 5.70 -2.58 -0.66
CA VAL A 234 5.09 -2.15 -1.91
C VAL A 234 3.79 -1.42 -1.66
N SER A 235 3.32 -0.65 -2.65
CA SER A 235 1.93 -0.16 -2.80
C SER A 235 1.07 -0.19 -1.52
N CYS A 236 0.77 0.95 -0.89
CA CYS A 236 -0.02 1.00 0.34
C CYS A 236 0.56 0.16 1.50
N TYR A 237 1.90 0.07 1.58
CA TYR A 237 2.65 -0.52 2.70
C TYR A 237 2.45 -2.02 2.87
N ASN A 238 2.23 -2.69 1.75
CA ASN A 238 2.17 -4.13 1.70
C ASN A 238 3.57 -4.72 1.86
N SER A 239 3.73 -5.61 2.83
CA SER A 239 4.95 -6.38 3.07
C SER A 239 4.78 -7.77 2.46
N LEU A 240 5.56 -8.07 1.43
CA LEU A 240 5.42 -9.29 0.65
C LEU A 240 6.76 -9.99 0.42
N PRO A 241 6.78 -11.33 0.22
CA PRO A 241 8.03 -12.04 0.00
C PRO A 241 8.74 -11.59 -1.29
N LEU A 242 10.04 -11.32 -1.18
CA LEU A 242 10.90 -11.03 -2.33
C LEU A 242 11.08 -12.28 -3.22
N GLY A 243 11.28 -12.10 -4.53
CA GLY A 243 11.28 -13.20 -5.51
C GLY A 243 9.89 -13.83 -5.67
N GLY A 244 8.84 -13.07 -5.35
CA GLY A 244 7.47 -13.55 -5.26
C GLY A 244 6.49 -12.39 -5.33
N GLY A 245 5.55 -12.33 -4.39
CA GLY A 245 4.67 -11.18 -4.24
C GLY A 245 3.27 -11.51 -3.75
N GLY A 246 2.29 -10.75 -4.24
CA GLY A 246 0.88 -10.87 -3.87
C GLY A 246 0.07 -11.50 -5.00
N SER A 247 -0.55 -12.66 -4.76
CA SER A 247 -1.35 -13.33 -5.80
C SER A 247 -2.65 -12.57 -6.11
N THR A 248 -3.39 -12.19 -5.06
CA THR A 248 -4.66 -11.45 -5.12
C THR A 248 -4.91 -10.75 -3.79
N LEU A 249 -5.79 -9.75 -3.76
CA LEU A 249 -6.32 -9.13 -2.55
C LEU A 249 -7.84 -9.16 -2.58
N VAL A 250 -8.42 -9.83 -1.59
CA VAL A 250 -9.87 -9.82 -1.32
C VAL A 250 -10.06 -9.26 0.08
N ARG A 251 -11.08 -8.43 0.31
CA ARG A 251 -11.27 -7.76 1.60
C ARG A 251 -12.69 -7.82 2.16
N LEU A 252 -12.78 -7.95 3.49
CA LEU A 252 -14.03 -7.88 4.24
C LEU A 252 -14.43 -6.42 4.47
N ASN A 253 -15.72 -6.14 4.27
CA ASN A 253 -16.36 -4.93 4.74
C ASN A 253 -16.88 -5.15 6.16
N LEU A 254 -16.08 -4.79 7.17
CA LEU A 254 -16.43 -5.05 8.57
C LEU A 254 -17.69 -4.29 9.01
N LYS A 255 -17.95 -3.11 8.40
CA LYS A 255 -19.16 -2.32 8.66
C LYS A 255 -20.42 -3.11 8.29
N VAL A 256 -20.50 -3.63 7.07
CA VAL A 256 -21.67 -4.39 6.59
C VAL A 256 -21.91 -5.63 7.46
N ILE A 257 -20.84 -6.32 7.85
CA ILE A 257 -20.93 -7.49 8.74
C ILE A 257 -21.49 -7.09 10.12
N ALA A 258 -21.03 -5.97 10.68
CA ALA A 258 -21.52 -5.45 11.95
C ALA A 258 -22.98 -5.00 11.87
N GLU A 259 -23.38 -4.29 10.81
CA GLU A 259 -24.77 -3.87 10.58
C GLU A 259 -25.72 -5.07 10.57
N GLY A 260 -25.35 -6.12 9.84
CA GLY A 260 -26.09 -7.37 9.74
C GLY A 260 -25.95 -8.32 10.93
N SER A 261 -25.32 -7.90 12.04
CA SER A 261 -25.26 -8.66 13.29
C SER A 261 -26.24 -8.10 14.32
N ARG A 262 -26.90 -8.95 15.12
CA ARG A 262 -27.84 -8.51 16.17
C ARG A 262 -27.15 -8.18 17.48
N SER A 263 -26.01 -8.81 17.76
CA SER A 263 -25.24 -8.62 19.00
C SER A 263 -23.74 -8.84 18.78
N LEU A 264 -22.93 -8.47 19.78
CA LEU A 264 -21.51 -8.80 19.84
C LEU A 264 -21.26 -10.31 19.73
N GLU A 265 -22.08 -11.10 20.42
CA GLU A 265 -21.96 -12.56 20.42
C GLU A 265 -22.19 -13.14 19.03
N GLU A 266 -23.25 -12.73 18.34
CA GLU A 266 -23.53 -13.18 16.98
C GLU A 266 -22.46 -12.73 15.99
N PHE A 267 -21.96 -11.48 16.12
CA PHE A 267 -20.87 -10.99 15.29
C PHE A 267 -19.64 -11.90 15.39
N PHE A 268 -19.18 -12.18 16.60
CA PHE A 268 -17.94 -12.92 16.82
C PHE A 268 -18.08 -14.43 16.63
N THR A 269 -19.23 -15.03 16.94
CA THR A 269 -19.39 -16.49 16.92
C THR A 269 -20.00 -17.02 15.63
N GLN A 270 -20.68 -16.17 14.84
CA GLN A 270 -21.41 -16.62 13.65
C GLN A 270 -21.04 -15.79 12.42
N ARG A 271 -21.28 -14.47 12.44
CA ARG A 271 -21.22 -13.62 11.23
C ARG A 271 -19.78 -13.44 10.73
N LEU A 272 -18.86 -12.98 11.59
CA LEU A 272 -17.46 -12.77 11.20
C LEU A 272 -16.80 -14.08 10.73
N PRO A 273 -16.89 -15.23 11.45
CA PRO A 273 -16.36 -16.49 10.96
C PRO A 273 -16.94 -16.94 9.62
N HIS A 274 -18.25 -16.76 9.40
CA HIS A 274 -18.90 -17.12 8.14
C HIS A 274 -18.30 -16.35 6.96
N TYR A 275 -18.18 -15.03 7.06
CA TYR A 275 -17.60 -14.22 5.97
C TYR A 275 -16.10 -14.46 5.80
N CYS A 276 -15.39 -14.80 6.87
CA CYS A 276 -13.99 -15.19 6.74
C CYS A 276 -13.82 -16.46 5.88
N GLN A 277 -14.72 -17.43 6.03
CA GLN A 277 -14.74 -18.63 5.18
C GLN A 277 -15.09 -18.28 3.73
N GLN A 278 -16.07 -17.39 3.50
CA GLN A 278 -16.43 -16.97 2.14
C GLN A 278 -15.30 -16.22 1.44
N GLN A 279 -14.58 -15.35 2.16
CA GLN A 279 -13.41 -14.66 1.62
C GLN A 279 -12.31 -15.64 1.20
N LEU A 280 -12.05 -16.69 2.00
CA LEU A 280 -11.10 -17.73 1.62
C LEU A 280 -11.55 -18.48 0.36
N ALA A 281 -12.83 -18.82 0.25
CA ALA A 281 -13.34 -19.49 -0.95
C ALA A 281 -13.13 -18.65 -2.22
N ILE A 282 -13.28 -17.33 -2.12
CA ILE A 282 -13.01 -16.39 -3.23
C ILE A 282 -11.50 -16.33 -3.52
N ILE A 283 -10.66 -16.21 -2.49
CA ILE A 283 -9.20 -16.22 -2.64
C ILE A 283 -8.73 -17.50 -3.33
N ASP A 284 -9.19 -18.67 -2.86
CA ASP A 284 -8.78 -19.96 -3.42
C ASP A 284 -9.23 -20.10 -4.88
N ALA A 285 -10.47 -19.72 -5.22
CA ALA A 285 -10.95 -19.79 -6.60
C ALA A 285 -10.14 -18.88 -7.56
N ARG A 286 -9.80 -17.68 -7.12
CA ARG A 286 -8.96 -16.73 -7.89
C ARG A 286 -7.53 -17.25 -8.04
N CYS A 287 -6.94 -17.77 -6.96
CA CYS A 287 -5.61 -18.36 -7.00
C CYS A 287 -5.57 -19.63 -7.84
N ASP A 288 -6.54 -20.54 -7.71
CA ASP A 288 -6.60 -21.75 -8.54
C ASP A 288 -6.60 -21.41 -10.03
N PHE A 289 -7.38 -20.40 -10.43
CA PHE A 289 -7.35 -19.91 -11.81
C PHE A 289 -5.97 -19.39 -12.21
N LEU A 290 -5.39 -18.49 -11.41
CA LEU A 290 -4.06 -17.91 -11.70
C LEU A 290 -2.98 -18.99 -11.81
N TYR A 291 -2.96 -19.97 -10.91
CA TYR A 291 -1.88 -20.96 -10.83
C TYR A 291 -2.05 -22.13 -11.81
N GLN A 292 -3.28 -22.49 -12.19
CA GLN A 292 -3.53 -23.71 -12.97
C GLN A 292 -4.07 -23.45 -14.37
N GLN A 293 -4.70 -22.29 -14.62
CA GLN A 293 -5.41 -22.03 -15.88
C GLN A 293 -4.82 -20.85 -16.66
N SER A 294 -4.29 -19.83 -15.97
CA SER A 294 -3.78 -18.64 -16.65
C SER A 294 -2.47 -18.86 -17.44
N GLY A 295 -1.70 -19.89 -17.08
CA GLY A 295 -0.36 -20.14 -17.62
C GLY A 295 0.74 -19.17 -17.14
N PHE A 296 0.43 -18.22 -16.25
CA PHE A 296 1.40 -17.20 -15.82
C PHE A 296 2.71 -17.79 -15.29
N PHE A 297 2.63 -18.68 -14.30
CA PHE A 297 3.82 -19.24 -13.66
C PHE A 297 4.56 -20.25 -14.54
N GLU A 298 3.90 -20.82 -15.54
CA GLU A 298 4.50 -21.78 -16.47
C GLU A 298 5.28 -21.08 -17.60
N HIS A 299 4.75 -19.96 -18.09
CA HIS A 299 5.24 -19.34 -19.32
C HIS A 299 5.98 -18.01 -19.11
N SER A 300 5.98 -17.45 -17.90
CA SER A 300 6.69 -16.21 -17.62
C SER A 300 8.20 -16.39 -17.64
N PHE A 301 8.92 -15.59 -18.44
CA PHE A 301 10.39 -15.58 -18.44
C PHE A 301 10.96 -15.21 -17.06
N LEU A 302 10.23 -14.42 -16.27
CA LEU A 302 10.62 -14.08 -14.89
C LEU A 302 10.74 -15.35 -14.02
N VAL A 303 9.90 -16.36 -14.25
CA VAL A 303 9.98 -17.66 -13.57
C VAL A 303 11.11 -18.51 -14.16
N GLN A 304 11.21 -18.56 -15.49
CA GLN A 304 12.23 -19.36 -16.19
C GLN A 304 13.67 -18.92 -15.85
N GLU A 305 13.90 -17.61 -15.72
CA GLU A 305 15.17 -17.04 -15.28
C GLU A 305 15.32 -17.03 -13.75
N GLY A 306 14.28 -17.47 -13.04
CA GLY A 306 14.23 -17.59 -11.58
C GLY A 306 14.36 -16.26 -10.85
N LEU A 307 13.83 -15.18 -11.44
CA LEU A 307 13.67 -13.89 -10.78
C LEU A 307 12.47 -13.89 -9.83
N ILE A 308 11.50 -14.77 -10.09
CA ILE A 308 10.36 -15.05 -9.21
C ILE A 308 10.08 -16.55 -9.12
N ALA A 309 9.42 -16.99 -8.04
CA ALA A 309 8.99 -18.37 -7.85
C ALA A 309 7.54 -18.43 -7.35
N ALA A 310 6.74 -19.35 -7.86
CA ALA A 310 5.30 -19.45 -7.56
C ALA A 310 5.02 -19.68 -6.07
N ASP A 311 5.86 -20.44 -5.37
CA ASP A 311 5.76 -20.74 -3.94
C ASP A 311 6.15 -19.55 -3.03
N ARG A 312 6.64 -18.45 -3.61
CA ARG A 312 6.96 -17.19 -2.92
C ARG A 312 5.82 -16.17 -3.00
N PHE A 313 4.70 -16.49 -3.64
CA PHE A 313 3.54 -15.60 -3.67
C PHE A 313 2.56 -15.92 -2.55
N ALA A 314 1.94 -14.89 -1.97
CA ALA A 314 0.90 -15.05 -0.95
C ALA A 314 -0.38 -14.31 -1.36
N PRO A 315 -1.58 -14.89 -1.17
CA PRO A 315 -2.81 -14.13 -1.24
C PRO A 315 -2.94 -13.24 0.00
N MET A 316 -3.49 -12.05 -0.18
CA MET A 316 -3.73 -11.13 0.92
C MET A 316 -5.19 -11.20 1.36
N PHE A 317 -5.38 -11.43 2.65
CA PHE A 317 -6.68 -11.45 3.32
C PHE A 317 -6.94 -10.06 3.90
N GLY A 318 -7.67 -9.24 3.17
CA GLY A 318 -7.92 -7.84 3.49
C GLY A 318 -9.10 -7.62 4.44
N ILE A 319 -9.09 -6.47 5.13
CA ILE A 319 -10.26 -5.87 5.80
C ILE A 319 -10.28 -4.35 5.60
N TYR A 320 -11.45 -3.75 5.80
CA TYR A 320 -11.64 -2.30 5.97
C TYR A 320 -12.90 -2.01 6.80
N GLY A 321 -13.09 -0.75 7.20
CA GLY A 321 -14.27 -0.32 7.95
C GLY A 321 -14.28 -0.76 9.42
N LEU A 322 -13.10 -0.95 10.03
CA LEU A 322 -13.01 -1.39 11.43
C LEU A 322 -13.62 -0.36 12.39
N ALA A 323 -13.37 0.93 12.17
CA ALA A 323 -13.88 2.01 13.02
C ALA A 323 -15.42 1.98 13.08
N GLU A 324 -16.06 1.83 11.91
CA GLU A 324 -17.52 1.75 11.82
C GLU A 324 -18.05 0.48 12.46
N ALA A 325 -17.40 -0.66 12.22
CA ALA A 325 -17.78 -1.93 12.84
C ALA A 325 -17.77 -1.86 14.37
N VAL A 326 -16.69 -1.33 14.95
CA VAL A 326 -16.56 -1.14 16.41
C VAL A 326 -17.68 -0.25 16.94
N ASN A 327 -17.89 0.91 16.32
CA ASN A 327 -18.91 1.86 16.77
C ASN A 327 -20.33 1.24 16.73
N ILE A 328 -20.68 0.54 15.65
CA ILE A 328 -21.98 -0.14 15.49
C ILE A 328 -22.16 -1.24 16.54
N LEU A 329 -21.11 -2.00 16.82
CA LEU A 329 -21.15 -3.07 17.81
C LEU A 329 -21.24 -2.52 19.24
N CYS A 330 -20.57 -1.42 19.55
CA CYS A 330 -20.74 -0.69 20.81
C CYS A 330 -22.19 -0.24 20.99
N GLU A 331 -22.81 0.35 19.97
CA GLU A 331 -24.21 0.78 19.99
C GLU A 331 -25.16 -0.41 20.25
N LYS A 332 -24.98 -1.53 19.55
CA LYS A 332 -25.78 -2.76 19.75
C LYS A 332 -25.59 -3.38 21.14
N ALA A 333 -24.45 -3.15 21.77
CA ALA A 333 -24.14 -3.64 23.12
C ALA A 333 -24.46 -2.64 24.24
N ASN A 334 -24.99 -1.45 23.91
CA ASN A 334 -25.15 -0.33 24.85
C ASN A 334 -23.85 0.06 25.57
N ILE A 335 -22.71 -0.08 24.87
CA ILE A 335 -21.41 0.39 25.37
C ILE A 335 -21.25 1.84 24.96
N ALA A 336 -21.12 2.74 25.94
CA ALA A 336 -20.80 4.13 25.67
C ALA A 336 -19.32 4.26 25.27
N GLY A 337 -19.05 4.61 24.02
CA GLY A 337 -17.71 4.89 23.55
C GLY A 337 -17.58 4.90 22.04
N ARG A 338 -16.49 5.48 21.54
CA ARG A 338 -16.13 5.57 20.13
C ARG A 338 -14.71 5.07 19.91
N TYR A 339 -14.52 4.33 18.83
CA TYR A 339 -13.20 3.89 18.40
C TYR A 339 -12.26 5.09 18.18
N GLY A 340 -11.02 4.97 18.66
CA GLY A 340 -10.02 6.04 18.66
C GLY A 340 -10.09 7.01 19.83
N LYS A 341 -11.16 6.97 20.64
CA LYS A 341 -11.39 7.90 21.75
C LYS A 341 -11.51 7.19 23.10
N ASP A 342 -12.20 6.05 23.13
CA ASP A 342 -12.52 5.34 24.37
C ASP A 342 -11.83 3.98 24.45
N GLU A 343 -11.22 3.67 25.60
CA GLU A 343 -10.45 2.43 25.80
C GLU A 343 -11.29 1.16 25.57
N GLN A 344 -12.55 1.15 26.01
CA GLN A 344 -13.43 -0.01 25.83
C GLN A 344 -13.76 -0.26 24.36
N ALA A 345 -13.95 0.80 23.56
CA ALA A 345 -14.18 0.69 22.13
C ALA A 345 -12.90 0.25 21.41
N ASN A 346 -11.74 0.77 21.79
CA ASN A 346 -10.44 0.35 21.25
C ASN A 346 -10.18 -1.13 21.53
N ALA A 347 -10.43 -1.60 22.76
CA ALA A 347 -10.31 -3.01 23.13
C ALA A 347 -11.19 -3.93 22.27
N LEU A 348 -12.39 -3.48 21.91
CA LEU A 348 -13.25 -4.20 20.98
C LEU A 348 -12.62 -4.30 19.58
N GLY A 349 -12.05 -3.21 19.07
CA GLY A 349 -11.31 -3.22 17.80
C GLY A 349 -10.12 -4.18 17.81
N TYR A 350 -9.36 -4.22 18.90
CA TYR A 350 -8.23 -5.13 19.06
C TYR A 350 -8.69 -6.60 19.01
N ARG A 351 -9.79 -6.92 19.70
CA ARG A 351 -10.40 -8.26 19.67
C ARG A 351 -10.80 -8.70 18.25
N ILE A 352 -11.35 -7.79 17.44
CA ILE A 352 -11.66 -8.08 16.03
C ILE A 352 -10.39 -8.44 15.25
N SER A 353 -9.33 -7.66 15.41
CA SER A 353 -8.06 -7.88 14.72
C SER A 353 -7.39 -9.19 15.14
N GLU A 354 -7.41 -9.50 16.43
CA GLU A 354 -6.90 -10.76 16.98
C GLU A 354 -7.66 -11.96 16.41
N GLN A 355 -9.00 -11.93 16.39
CA GLN A 355 -9.80 -13.02 15.85
C GLN A 355 -9.58 -13.23 14.35
N LEU A 356 -9.47 -12.15 13.58
CA LEU A 356 -9.12 -12.21 12.16
C LEU A 356 -7.74 -12.85 11.95
N SER A 357 -6.75 -12.45 12.75
CA SER A 357 -5.41 -13.03 12.71
C SER A 357 -5.44 -14.52 13.04
N ALA A 358 -6.12 -14.90 14.12
CA ALA A 358 -6.26 -16.28 14.53
C ALA A 358 -6.93 -17.13 13.45
N PHE A 359 -7.96 -16.61 12.76
CA PHE A 359 -8.59 -17.31 11.65
C PHE A 359 -7.62 -17.53 10.48
N VAL A 360 -6.94 -16.48 10.02
CA VAL A 360 -6.00 -16.53 8.88
C VAL A 360 -4.80 -17.43 9.20
N GLU A 361 -4.27 -17.35 10.42
CA GLU A 361 -3.12 -18.17 10.86
C GLU A 361 -3.46 -19.64 11.10
N ASN A 362 -4.74 -19.98 11.33
CA ASN A 362 -5.15 -21.37 11.53
C ASN A 362 -5.77 -22.00 10.29
N THR A 363 -6.06 -21.22 9.25
CA THR A 363 -6.68 -21.73 8.02
C THR A 363 -5.67 -21.69 6.87
N PRO A 364 -5.13 -22.85 6.44
CA PRO A 364 -4.19 -22.90 5.33
C PRO A 364 -4.88 -22.59 4.00
N VAL A 365 -4.12 -22.06 3.04
CA VAL A 365 -4.52 -21.90 1.64
C VAL A 365 -3.69 -22.80 0.75
N LYS A 366 -4.27 -23.22 -0.38
CA LYS A 366 -3.60 -24.13 -1.33
C LYS A 366 -2.41 -23.46 -2.02
N HIS A 367 -2.60 -22.22 -2.45
CA HIS A 367 -1.62 -21.42 -3.19
C HIS A 367 -1.24 -20.20 -2.36
N GLY A 368 -0.22 -20.34 -1.52
CA GLY A 368 0.31 -19.26 -0.71
C GLY A 368 1.66 -19.61 -0.12
N TRP A 369 2.53 -18.63 0.05
CA TRP A 369 3.82 -18.77 0.70
C TRP A 369 3.62 -19.34 2.11
N LYS A 370 4.33 -20.43 2.42
CA LYS A 370 4.13 -21.25 3.64
C LYS A 370 2.69 -21.77 3.83
N GLN A 371 1.94 -21.92 2.73
CA GLN A 371 0.53 -22.33 2.71
C GLN A 371 -0.39 -21.38 3.49
N ARG A 372 -0.05 -20.08 3.54
CA ARG A 372 -0.81 -19.07 4.27
C ARG A 372 -1.25 -17.93 3.36
N ALA A 373 -2.46 -17.44 3.61
CA ALA A 373 -2.81 -16.06 3.29
C ALA A 373 -2.17 -15.14 4.33
N LEU A 374 -1.98 -13.86 3.98
CA LEU A 374 -1.44 -12.85 4.89
C LEU A 374 -2.51 -11.81 5.20
N LEU A 375 -2.74 -11.55 6.50
CA LEU A 375 -3.74 -10.57 6.95
C LEU A 375 -3.29 -9.14 6.62
N HIS A 376 -4.19 -8.36 6.02
CA HIS A 376 -3.94 -7.00 5.53
C HIS A 376 -5.04 -6.02 5.96
N ALA A 377 -4.66 -4.87 6.52
CA ALA A 377 -5.57 -3.73 6.73
C ALA A 377 -5.50 -2.82 5.51
N GLN A 378 -6.48 -2.94 4.61
CA GLN A 378 -6.44 -2.29 3.30
C GLN A 378 -6.64 -0.77 3.43
N SER A 379 -5.81 0.01 2.71
CA SER A 379 -5.70 1.47 2.89
C SER A 379 -6.84 2.32 2.28
N GLY A 380 -7.96 1.73 1.89
CA GLY A 380 -9.11 2.40 1.30
C GLY A 380 -9.03 2.57 -0.22
N ILE A 381 -10.17 2.63 -0.89
CA ILE A 381 -10.36 3.02 -2.30
C ILE A 381 -11.53 4.00 -2.42
N SER A 382 -11.67 4.65 -3.57
CA SER A 382 -12.66 5.72 -3.79
C SER A 382 -14.13 5.27 -3.68
N SER A 383 -14.42 3.97 -3.75
CA SER A 383 -15.76 3.40 -3.55
C SER A 383 -16.13 3.16 -2.08
N ASP A 384 -15.22 3.38 -1.14
CA ASP A 384 -15.39 3.09 0.30
C ASP A 384 -16.17 4.20 1.02
N ILE A 385 -17.35 4.55 0.50
CA ILE A 385 -18.16 5.65 0.99
C ILE A 385 -18.67 5.34 2.40
N GLY A 386 -18.43 6.27 3.33
CA GLY A 386 -18.90 6.15 4.72
C GLY A 386 -18.22 5.02 5.49
N THR A 387 -16.98 4.68 5.14
CA THR A 387 -16.11 3.75 5.87
C THR A 387 -14.70 4.31 6.02
N THR A 388 -14.04 3.95 7.11
CA THR A 388 -12.66 4.30 7.38
C THR A 388 -11.71 3.21 6.85
N PRO A 389 -10.58 3.58 6.21
CA PRO A 389 -9.62 2.60 5.73
C PRO A 389 -9.05 1.68 6.80
N GLY A 390 -9.03 0.37 6.50
CA GLY A 390 -8.35 -0.63 7.32
C GLY A 390 -8.76 -0.58 8.79
N ALA A 391 -7.77 -0.30 9.64
CA ALA A 391 -7.89 -0.12 11.08
C ALA A 391 -7.62 1.33 11.56
N ARG A 392 -7.62 2.30 10.64
CA ARG A 392 -7.30 3.70 10.97
C ARG A 392 -8.40 4.36 11.79
N LEU A 393 -8.07 5.50 12.39
CA LEU A 393 -9.07 6.39 12.97
C LEU A 393 -9.79 7.16 11.86
N PRO A 394 -11.09 7.49 12.04
CA PRO A 394 -11.85 8.26 11.06
C PRO A 394 -11.23 9.64 10.79
N TYR A 395 -11.27 10.08 9.53
CA TYR A 395 -10.71 11.37 9.12
C TYR A 395 -11.37 12.52 9.89
N GLY A 396 -10.55 13.44 10.43
CA GLY A 396 -11.04 14.62 11.14
C GLY A 396 -11.42 14.37 12.61
N ASP A 397 -11.55 13.11 13.02
CA ASP A 397 -11.84 12.69 14.39
C ASP A 397 -10.58 12.26 15.18
N GLU A 398 -9.42 12.37 14.56
CA GLU A 398 -8.16 11.88 15.12
C GLU A 398 -7.71 12.74 16.33
N PRO A 399 -7.30 12.13 17.45
CA PRO A 399 -6.82 12.85 18.63
C PRO A 399 -5.41 13.40 18.40
N ASP A 400 -4.77 13.91 19.46
CA ASP A 400 -3.36 14.32 19.41
C ASP A 400 -2.45 13.19 18.89
N PRO A 401 -1.27 13.51 18.33
CA PRO A 401 -0.44 12.51 17.65
C PRO A 401 -0.05 11.32 18.53
N ILE A 402 0.14 11.52 19.83
CA ILE A 402 0.57 10.44 20.74
C ILE A 402 -0.62 9.52 21.03
N THR A 403 -1.76 10.08 21.41
CA THR A 403 -2.99 9.30 21.63
C THR A 403 -3.40 8.55 20.38
N HIS A 404 -3.24 9.16 19.20
CA HIS A 404 -3.50 8.51 17.92
C HIS A 404 -2.61 7.27 17.74
N LEU A 405 -1.29 7.44 17.87
CA LEU A 405 -0.35 6.32 17.73
C LEU A 405 -0.66 5.19 18.71
N LEU A 406 -0.97 5.50 19.97
CA LEU A 406 -1.29 4.49 20.98
C LEU A 406 -2.60 3.75 20.70
N ALA A 407 -3.58 4.41 20.08
CA ALA A 407 -4.85 3.78 19.69
C ALA A 407 -4.67 2.80 18.51
N VAL A 408 -3.79 3.11 17.54
CA VAL A 408 -3.64 2.26 16.35
C VAL A 408 -2.55 1.21 16.49
N ALA A 409 -1.52 1.45 17.31
CA ALA A 409 -0.36 0.57 17.43
C ALA A 409 -0.68 -0.91 17.75
N PRO A 410 -1.64 -1.25 18.64
CA PRO A 410 -1.93 -2.65 18.96
C PRO A 410 -2.43 -3.47 17.76
N HIS A 411 -3.05 -2.83 16.76
CA HIS A 411 -3.45 -3.51 15.53
C HIS A 411 -2.24 -4.02 14.74
N HIS A 412 -1.10 -3.31 14.79
CA HIS A 412 0.06 -3.63 13.96
C HIS A 412 0.64 -5.01 14.25
N ALA A 413 0.43 -5.58 15.44
CA ALA A 413 0.86 -6.94 15.76
C ALA A 413 0.32 -7.98 14.76
N TRP A 414 -0.90 -7.78 14.26
CA TRP A 414 -1.69 -8.79 13.55
C TRP A 414 -1.58 -8.73 12.02
N TYR A 415 -1.49 -7.54 11.43
CA TYR A 415 -1.59 -7.34 9.98
C TYR A 415 -0.24 -7.47 9.26
N LYS A 416 0.27 -8.71 9.16
CA LYS A 416 1.59 -9.04 8.61
C LYS A 416 1.78 -8.67 7.13
N ALA A 417 0.72 -8.72 6.31
CA ALA A 417 0.82 -8.35 4.89
C ALA A 417 0.83 -6.84 4.69
N GLY A 418 0.42 -6.04 5.68
CA GLY A 418 0.41 -4.60 5.56
C GLY A 418 -0.66 -3.96 6.43
N ILE A 419 -0.28 -2.88 7.09
CA ILE A 419 -1.14 -1.97 7.84
C ILE A 419 -0.42 -0.64 7.91
N SER A 420 -1.18 0.44 7.90
CA SER A 420 -0.59 1.76 8.01
C SER A 420 -1.54 2.74 8.65
N ASP A 421 -0.91 3.74 9.24
CA ASP A 421 -1.55 4.98 9.63
C ASP A 421 -0.80 6.15 9.00
N ILE A 422 -1.42 7.34 8.97
CA ILE A 422 -0.81 8.56 8.46
C ILE A 422 -1.10 9.66 9.47
N LEU A 423 -0.07 10.07 10.20
CA LEU A 423 -0.14 11.27 11.02
C LEU A 423 -0.14 12.51 10.14
N THR A 424 -0.98 13.50 10.46
CA THR A 424 -0.86 14.84 9.88
C THR A 424 -0.27 15.77 10.93
N LEU A 425 0.97 16.18 10.70
CA LEU A 425 1.74 17.02 11.61
C LEU A 425 1.67 18.49 11.17
N ASP A 426 1.64 19.39 12.14
CA ASP A 426 1.73 20.83 11.91
C ASP A 426 3.06 21.25 11.25
N GLU A 427 3.08 22.35 10.51
CA GLU A 427 4.26 22.80 9.76
C GLU A 427 5.47 23.15 10.64
N THR A 428 5.26 23.40 11.94
CA THR A 428 6.33 23.68 12.90
C THR A 428 7.39 22.57 12.99
N VAL A 429 7.05 21.32 12.66
CA VAL A 429 8.01 20.20 12.61
C VAL A 429 9.11 20.40 11.57
N LYS A 430 8.90 21.27 10.57
CA LYS A 430 9.95 21.67 9.61
C LYS A 430 11.14 22.35 10.30
N ARG A 431 10.90 23.04 11.42
CA ARG A 431 11.93 23.69 12.24
C ARG A 431 12.50 22.76 13.32
N ASN A 432 11.84 21.62 13.57
CA ASN A 432 12.30 20.61 14.51
C ASN A 432 12.08 19.17 13.98
N PRO A 433 12.87 18.73 12.98
CA PRO A 433 12.78 17.37 12.45
C PRO A 433 13.03 16.28 13.50
N GLN A 434 13.73 16.61 14.59
CA GLN A 434 13.96 15.67 15.70
C GLN A 434 12.65 15.20 16.35
N ALA A 435 11.60 16.03 16.35
CA ALA A 435 10.29 15.63 16.85
C ALA A 435 9.68 14.48 16.02
N VAL A 436 9.91 14.49 14.70
CA VAL A 436 9.46 13.40 13.81
C VAL A 436 10.24 12.12 14.09
N VAL A 437 11.55 12.21 14.34
CA VAL A 437 12.38 11.08 14.79
C VAL A 437 11.83 10.48 16.08
N GLN A 438 11.54 11.31 17.08
CA GLN A 438 11.02 10.85 18.37
C GLN A 438 9.64 10.19 18.24
N LEU A 439 8.74 10.75 17.42
CA LEU A 439 7.45 10.12 17.13
C LEU A 439 7.62 8.76 16.43
N CYS A 440 8.53 8.66 15.47
CA CYS A 440 8.82 7.41 14.78
C CYS A 440 9.36 6.33 15.75
N LEU A 441 10.35 6.68 16.57
CA LEU A 441 10.92 5.74 17.54
C LEU A 441 9.90 5.35 18.62
N GLY A 442 9.08 6.31 19.08
CA GLY A 442 7.98 6.04 20.00
C GLY A 442 6.94 5.09 19.41
N ALA A 443 6.55 5.30 18.15
CA ALA A 443 5.65 4.42 17.41
C ALA A 443 6.19 2.99 17.30
N PHE A 444 7.47 2.83 16.95
CA PHE A 444 8.11 1.52 16.86
C PHE A 444 8.24 0.84 18.23
N ASN A 445 8.55 1.60 19.28
CA ASN A 445 8.56 1.08 20.65
C ASN A 445 7.16 0.64 21.12
N ALA A 446 6.10 1.28 20.60
CA ALA A 446 4.71 0.86 20.81
C ALA A 446 4.28 -0.35 19.94
N GLY A 447 5.18 -0.90 19.11
CA GLY A 447 4.94 -2.10 18.30
C GLY A 447 4.47 -1.82 16.88
N MET A 448 4.51 -0.58 16.40
CA MET A 448 4.16 -0.28 15.01
C MET A 448 5.19 -0.84 14.02
N ARG A 449 4.68 -1.41 12.94
CA ARG A 449 5.48 -1.91 11.80
C ARG A 449 5.90 -0.81 10.83
N GLU A 450 5.12 0.25 10.75
CA GLU A 450 5.27 1.32 9.77
C GLU A 450 4.97 2.65 10.44
N PHE A 451 5.78 3.67 10.16
CA PHE A 451 5.54 5.05 10.56
C PHE A 451 5.45 5.94 9.32
N THR A 452 4.44 6.80 9.31
CA THR A 452 4.18 7.72 8.22
C THR A 452 3.67 9.04 8.74
N ALA A 453 4.16 10.14 8.16
CA ALA A 453 3.59 11.45 8.40
C ALA A 453 3.41 12.25 7.10
N ASN A 454 2.33 13.03 7.06
CA ASN A 454 2.19 14.21 6.24
C ASN A 454 2.54 15.44 7.08
N VAL A 455 3.08 16.46 6.43
CA VAL A 455 3.34 17.76 7.06
C VAL A 455 2.49 18.84 6.42
N ALA A 456 1.80 19.61 7.25
CA ALA A 456 0.94 20.71 6.82
C ALA A 456 1.70 21.71 5.93
N GLY A 457 0.98 22.26 4.96
CA GLY A 457 1.53 23.21 3.98
C GLY A 457 2.41 22.56 2.90
N ASN A 458 2.61 21.24 2.90
CA ASN A 458 3.21 20.57 1.75
C ASN A 458 2.16 20.37 0.65
N ASP A 459 2.53 20.66 -0.60
CA ASP A 459 1.69 20.35 -1.77
C ASP A 459 1.62 18.83 -2.02
N LEU A 460 2.75 18.14 -1.82
CA LEU A 460 2.82 16.69 -1.92
C LEU A 460 2.34 16.05 -0.61
N VAL A 461 1.18 15.41 -0.68
CA VAL A 461 0.52 14.78 0.46
C VAL A 461 0.15 13.35 0.15
N ARG A 462 -0.05 12.58 1.22
CA ARG A 462 -0.51 11.21 1.14
C ARG A 462 -1.96 11.09 1.55
N VAL A 463 -2.73 10.39 0.74
CA VAL A 463 -4.17 10.24 0.95
C VAL A 463 -4.46 8.89 1.63
N THR A 464 -4.47 7.81 0.86
CA THR A 464 -4.73 6.44 1.36
C THR A 464 -3.42 5.70 1.56
N GLY A 465 -2.71 5.41 0.47
CA GLY A 465 -1.48 4.63 0.44
C GLY A 465 -0.48 5.10 -0.61
N TYR A 466 -0.78 6.22 -1.27
CA TYR A 466 -0.02 6.81 -2.35
C TYR A 466 0.00 8.34 -2.23
N MET A 467 0.92 8.98 -2.95
CA MET A 467 1.08 10.43 -2.95
C MET A 467 0.17 11.10 -4.00
N VAL A 468 -0.24 12.34 -3.72
CA VAL A 468 -0.87 13.26 -4.67
C VAL A 468 -0.30 14.66 -4.47
N ARG A 469 -0.34 15.49 -5.51
CA ARG A 469 -0.15 16.94 -5.36
C ARG A 469 -1.53 17.59 -5.26
N LEU A 470 -1.76 18.38 -4.22
CA LEU A 470 -3.02 19.10 -4.04
C LEU A 470 -3.29 20.04 -5.24
N SER A 471 -2.25 20.71 -5.71
CA SER A 471 -2.29 21.57 -6.89
C SER A 471 -2.67 20.85 -8.19
N ASP A 472 -2.36 19.55 -8.32
CA ASP A 472 -2.77 18.74 -9.47
C ASP A 472 -4.26 18.35 -9.36
N LEU A 473 -4.77 18.11 -8.15
CA LEU A 473 -6.20 17.81 -7.92
C LEU A 473 -7.09 18.99 -8.31
N GLU A 474 -6.66 20.22 -8.00
CA GLU A 474 -7.38 21.45 -8.34
C GLU A 474 -7.56 21.63 -9.86
N LYS A 475 -6.54 21.26 -10.64
CA LYS A 475 -6.52 21.43 -12.11
C LYS A 475 -7.18 20.28 -12.87
N PHE A 476 -7.20 19.08 -12.27
CA PHE A 476 -7.61 17.83 -12.93
C PHE A 476 -8.94 17.92 -13.69
N ARG A 477 -9.93 18.60 -13.10
CA ARG A 477 -11.28 18.68 -13.68
C ARG A 477 -11.35 19.44 -15.00
N ALA A 478 -10.44 20.39 -15.24
CA ALA A 478 -10.41 21.19 -16.46
C ALA A 478 -9.49 20.59 -17.54
N GLU A 479 -8.40 19.94 -17.12
CA GLU A 479 -7.28 19.62 -18.03
C GLU A 479 -6.95 18.11 -18.12
N GLY A 480 -7.60 17.27 -17.29
CA GLY A 480 -7.19 15.88 -17.11
C GLY A 480 -5.86 15.76 -16.35
N SER A 481 -5.28 14.56 -16.32
CA SER A 481 -3.94 14.35 -15.75
C SER A 481 -3.18 13.25 -16.48
N ARG A 482 -1.87 13.44 -16.56
CA ARG A 482 -0.91 12.43 -17.00
C ARG A 482 -0.74 11.29 -15.98
N THR A 483 -0.96 11.56 -14.70
CA THR A 483 -0.70 10.62 -13.59
C THR A 483 -1.98 9.99 -13.08
N ASN A 484 -1.98 8.66 -12.92
CA ASN A 484 -3.14 7.93 -12.40
C ASN A 484 -3.46 8.32 -10.96
N THR A 485 -2.45 8.76 -10.20
CA THR A 485 -2.57 9.27 -8.83
C THR A 485 -3.53 10.44 -8.71
N THR A 486 -3.58 11.35 -9.70
CA THR A 486 -4.42 12.55 -9.63
C THR A 486 -5.89 12.20 -9.79
N TRP A 487 -6.20 11.31 -10.73
CA TRP A 487 -7.57 10.81 -10.92
C TRP A 487 -8.06 10.05 -9.70
N LEU A 488 -7.26 9.09 -9.20
CA LEU A 488 -7.58 8.35 -7.98
C LEU A 488 -7.76 9.27 -6.77
N GLY A 489 -6.90 10.29 -6.66
CA GLY A 489 -6.91 11.25 -5.57
C GLY A 489 -8.14 12.15 -5.59
N GLU A 490 -8.55 12.63 -6.77
CA GLU A 490 -9.72 13.50 -6.92
C GLU A 490 -11.00 12.73 -6.61
N GLU A 491 -11.12 11.51 -7.11
CA GLU A 491 -12.29 10.67 -6.84
C GLU A 491 -12.40 10.33 -5.35
N ALA A 492 -11.29 9.94 -4.72
CA ALA A 492 -11.25 9.69 -3.28
C ALA A 492 -11.57 10.95 -2.45
N ALA A 493 -11.02 12.10 -2.84
CA ALA A 493 -11.31 13.38 -2.19
C ALA A 493 -12.79 13.74 -2.21
N ARG A 494 -13.46 13.50 -3.34
CA ARG A 494 -14.89 13.72 -3.48
C ARG A 494 -15.74 12.75 -2.66
N ASN A 495 -15.31 11.49 -2.53
CA ASN A 495 -16.17 10.41 -2.05
C ASN A 495 -15.95 10.02 -0.58
N THR A 496 -14.77 10.26 0.00
CA THR A 496 -14.32 9.59 1.25
C THR A 496 -13.81 10.51 2.35
N HIS A 497 -13.99 11.84 2.23
CA HIS A 497 -13.52 12.83 3.22
C HIS A 497 -12.00 12.80 3.50
N ILE A 498 -11.21 12.21 2.60
CA ILE A 498 -9.78 11.93 2.81
C ILE A 498 -8.89 13.17 3.05
N LEU A 499 -9.38 14.35 2.67
CA LEU A 499 -8.69 15.63 2.84
C LEU A 499 -9.02 16.32 4.18
N GLU A 500 -9.87 15.73 5.02
CA GLU A 500 -10.34 16.36 6.27
C GLU A 500 -9.42 16.13 7.47
N ARG A 501 -8.30 15.43 7.30
CA ARG A 501 -7.29 15.24 8.35
C ARG A 501 -6.77 16.57 8.88
N GLN A 502 -6.77 16.72 10.20
CA GLN A 502 -6.33 17.97 10.83
C GLN A 502 -4.82 17.96 11.16
N PRO A 503 -4.12 19.07 10.91
CA PRO A 503 -2.74 19.24 11.34
C PRO A 503 -2.67 19.35 12.86
N ARG A 504 -1.76 18.58 13.47
CA ARG A 504 -1.66 18.46 14.92
C ARG A 504 -0.23 18.74 15.40
N VAL A 505 -0.11 19.40 16.54
CA VAL A 505 1.16 19.69 17.21
C VAL A 505 1.55 18.55 18.16
N VAL A 506 2.86 18.32 18.32
CA VAL A 506 3.41 17.23 19.15
C VAL A 506 3.27 17.54 20.65
N SER A 507 3.13 18.81 21.01
CA SER A 507 2.96 19.25 22.40
C SER A 507 1.97 20.41 22.45
N HIS A 508 0.98 20.31 23.32
CA HIS A 508 0.26 21.47 23.81
C HIS A 508 1.09 22.06 24.96
N GLU A 509 2.06 22.93 24.66
CA GLU A 509 2.46 23.90 25.67
C GLU A 509 1.19 24.69 26.00
N GLN A 510 0.62 24.45 27.18
CA GLN A 510 -0.54 25.18 27.65
C GLN A 510 -0.17 26.66 27.61
N GLN A 511 -0.82 27.44 26.74
CA GLN A 511 -0.82 28.89 26.88
C GLN A 511 -1.13 29.20 28.35
N MET A 512 -0.24 29.93 29.03
CA MET A 512 -0.58 30.55 30.31
C MET A 512 -1.85 31.35 30.05
N ARG A 513 -2.98 30.89 30.58
CA ARG A 513 -4.22 31.67 30.57
C ARG A 513 -3.98 32.91 31.42
N PHE A 514 -3.54 33.99 30.80
CA PHE A 514 -3.58 35.31 31.40
C PHE A 514 -5.05 35.74 31.43
N ARG A 515 -5.68 35.67 32.61
CA ARG A 515 -6.98 36.32 32.85
C ARG A 515 -6.68 37.75 33.28
N GLN A 516 -7.18 38.74 32.54
CA GLN A 516 -7.53 40.05 33.12
C GLN A 516 -8.99 40.02 33.52
#